data_AF-A0A2T4AYE8-F1
#
_entry.id   AF-A0A2T4AYE8-F1
#
_cell.length_a   1.000
_cell.length_b   1.000
_cell.length_c   1.000
_cell.angle_alpha   90.00
_cell.angle_beta   90.00
_cell.angle_gamma   90.00
#
_symmetry.space_group_name_H-M   'P 1'
#
loop_
_entity.id
_entity.type
_entity.pdbx_description
1 polymer ?
#
loop_
_entity_poly.entity_id
_entity_poly.type
_entity_poly.pdbx_seq_one_letter_code
_entity_poly.pdbx_strand_id
1 'polypeptide(L)'
;MESCIRFCQGNSADNVLLVYLLYRTSIVSSMLHGNDNANFWRFHSGTVSLACAMRLDAMSDSSIQDRLISKQSERRLFTAIYVLDKAAAFFAGRSPLLASHRGTTALPLDISNAILVRWEAGNSAEFDSLGIDDHTSGRIYPTTSLRARGLIARIREDILAIALNMRQRNPLELM
;
A
#
# COMPACT_ATOMS: atom_id res chain seq x y z
N MET A 1 8.70 -17.96 4.87
CA MET A 1 9.04 -16.53 4.73
C MET A 1 10.09 -16.07 5.73
N GLU A 2 10.09 -16.54 6.98
CA GLU A 2 11.07 -16.11 8.00
C GLU A 2 12.54 -16.30 7.61
N SER A 3 12.90 -17.39 6.92
CA SER A 3 14.27 -17.59 6.43
C SER A 3 14.68 -16.52 5.41
N CYS A 4 13.74 -16.09 4.55
CA CYS A 4 13.98 -15.01 3.58
C CYS A 4 14.10 -13.65 4.27
N ILE A 5 13.28 -13.39 5.28
CA ILE A 5 13.38 -12.16 6.10
C ILE A 5 14.75 -12.10 6.79
N ARG A 6 15.16 -13.20 7.43
CA ARG A 6 16.48 -13.31 8.08
C ARG A 6 17.62 -13.12 7.09
N PHE A 7 17.50 -13.69 5.89
CA PHE A 7 18.47 -13.49 4.83
C PHE A 7 18.58 -12.02 4.41
N CYS A 8 17.46 -11.34 4.18
CA CYS A 8 17.46 -9.91 3.81
C CYS A 8 18.01 -9.02 4.93
N GLN A 9 17.66 -9.31 6.19
CA GLN A 9 18.16 -8.59 7.36
C GLN A 9 19.67 -8.81 7.58
N GLY A 10 20.16 -10.03 7.39
CA GLY A 10 21.58 -10.37 7.56
C GLY A 10 22.51 -9.69 6.55
N ASN A 11 21.97 -9.23 5.42
CA ASN A 11 22.73 -8.48 4.42
C ASN A 11 22.62 -6.96 4.60
N SER A 12 22.04 -6.47 5.71
CA SER A 12 21.79 -5.03 5.97
C SER A 12 21.08 -4.31 4.82
N ALA A 13 20.28 -5.06 4.05
CA ALA A 13 19.67 -4.53 2.84
C ALA A 13 18.26 -4.02 3.17
N ASP A 14 18.18 -2.73 3.53
CA ASP A 14 16.93 -1.98 3.53
C ASP A 14 16.48 -1.81 2.07
N ASN A 15 15.75 -2.81 1.58
CA ASN A 15 15.33 -2.89 0.20
C ASN A 15 13.84 -3.23 0.07
N VAL A 16 13.31 -2.99 -1.13
CA VAL A 16 11.89 -3.16 -1.46
C VAL A 16 11.45 -4.62 -1.30
N LEU A 17 12.37 -5.58 -1.48
CA LEU A 17 12.07 -7.01 -1.28
C LEU A 17 11.81 -7.33 0.20
N LEU A 18 12.60 -6.76 1.12
CA LEU A 18 12.37 -6.92 2.55
C LEU A 18 11.01 -6.32 2.96
N VAL A 19 10.68 -5.13 2.47
CA VAL A 19 9.36 -4.51 2.68
C VAL A 19 8.24 -5.44 2.18
N TYR A 20 8.40 -5.99 0.98
CA TYR A 20 7.43 -6.93 0.40
C TYR A 20 7.28 -8.22 1.22
N LEU A 21 8.38 -8.81 1.69
CA LEU A 21 8.35 -10.01 2.52
C LEU A 21 7.65 -9.77 3.85
N LEU A 22 7.91 -8.63 4.50
CA LEU A 22 7.23 -8.25 5.75
C LEU A 22 5.72 -8.04 5.51
N TYR A 23 5.35 -7.33 4.44
CA TYR A 23 3.95 -7.14 4.02
C TYR A 23 3.22 -8.47 3.76
N ARG A 24 3.85 -9.40 3.04
CA ARG A 24 3.25 -10.72 2.78
C ARG A 24 3.14 -11.55 4.06
N THR A 25 4.11 -11.43 4.96
CA THR A 25 4.12 -12.13 6.24
C THR A 25 3.03 -11.60 7.18
N SER A 26 2.77 -10.29 7.19
CA SER A 26 1.65 -9.73 7.96
C SER A 26 0.32 -10.29 7.47
N ILE A 27 0.07 -10.32 6.15
CA ILE A 27 -1.16 -10.93 5.59
C ILE A 27 -1.33 -12.39 6.02
N VAL A 28 -0.28 -13.21 5.89
CA VAL A 28 -0.37 -14.62 6.29
C VAL A 28 -0.62 -14.75 7.79
N SER A 29 0.03 -13.93 8.62
CA SER A 29 -0.23 -13.89 10.06
C SER A 29 -1.69 -13.56 10.37
N SER A 30 -2.29 -12.62 9.64
CA SER A 30 -3.69 -12.23 9.75
C SER A 30 -4.65 -13.34 9.33
N MET A 31 -4.35 -14.05 8.24
CA MET A 31 -5.18 -15.17 7.78
C MET A 31 -5.18 -16.35 8.77
N LEU A 32 -4.04 -16.61 9.42
CA LEU A 32 -3.90 -17.72 10.36
C LEU A 32 -4.46 -17.41 11.76
N HIS A 33 -4.35 -16.16 12.21
CA HIS A 33 -4.63 -15.82 13.62
C HIS A 33 -5.59 -14.64 13.81
N GLY A 34 -6.09 -14.04 12.72
CA GLY A 34 -6.93 -12.84 12.73
C GLY A 34 -6.13 -11.52 12.73
N ASN A 35 -6.84 -10.43 12.41
CA ASN A 35 -6.26 -9.07 12.34
C ASN A 35 -5.94 -8.45 13.70
N ASP A 36 -6.54 -8.97 14.78
CA ASP A 36 -6.28 -8.49 16.14
C ASP A 36 -5.10 -9.20 16.81
N ASN A 37 -4.47 -10.14 16.11
CA ASN A 37 -3.31 -10.85 16.63
C ASN A 37 -2.07 -9.93 16.71
N ALA A 38 -1.35 -10.00 17.82
CA ALA A 38 -0.13 -9.22 18.05
C ALA A 38 0.94 -9.42 16.97
N ASN A 39 1.05 -10.63 16.40
CA ASN A 39 2.02 -10.94 15.34
C ASN A 39 1.71 -10.18 14.06
N PHE A 40 0.43 -10.07 13.67
CA PHE A 40 0.04 -9.26 12.52
C PHE A 40 0.56 -7.84 12.68
N TRP A 41 0.25 -7.21 13.82
CA TRP A 41 0.64 -5.83 14.09
C TRP A 41 2.15 -5.65 14.22
N ARG A 42 2.88 -6.64 14.73
CA ARG A 42 4.35 -6.63 14.76
C ARG A 42 4.93 -6.60 13.36
N PHE A 43 4.50 -7.49 12.47
CA PHE A 43 4.99 -7.50 11.08
C PHE A 43 4.53 -6.28 10.29
N HIS A 44 3.28 -5.86 10.47
CA HIS A 44 2.71 -4.71 9.76
C HIS A 44 3.35 -3.39 10.18
N SER A 45 3.58 -3.16 11.49
CA SER A 45 4.31 -1.96 11.95
C SER A 45 5.75 -1.92 11.43
N GLY A 46 6.46 -3.05 11.44
CA GLY A 46 7.78 -3.16 10.81
C GLY A 46 7.76 -2.86 9.31
N THR A 47 6.72 -3.32 8.60
CA THR A 47 6.50 -3.04 7.17
C THR A 47 6.32 -1.54 6.92
N VAL A 48 5.44 -0.90 7.69
CA VAL A 48 5.15 0.54 7.59
C VAL A 48 6.40 1.36 7.86
N SER A 49 7.12 1.06 8.94
CA SER A 49 8.35 1.78 9.31
C SER A 49 9.42 1.69 8.23
N LEU A 50 9.66 0.50 7.68
CA LEU A 50 10.65 0.31 6.62
C LEU A 50 10.23 0.98 5.32
N ALA A 51 8.94 0.93 4.96
CA ALA A 51 8.43 1.64 3.78
C ALA A 51 8.63 3.15 3.88
N CYS A 52 8.43 3.74 5.06
CA CYS A 52 8.69 5.17 5.31
C CYS A 52 10.19 5.49 5.31
N ALA A 53 11.02 4.64 5.90
CA ALA A 53 12.48 4.80 5.88
C ALA A 53 13.04 4.83 4.45
N MET A 54 12.43 4.02 3.56
CA MET A 54 12.72 3.99 2.13
C MET A 54 12.02 5.09 1.32
N ARG A 55 11.27 5.99 1.96
CA ARG A 55 10.49 7.08 1.34
C ARG A 55 9.47 6.63 0.30
N LEU A 56 8.93 5.41 0.45
CA LEU A 56 7.87 4.92 -0.44
C LEU A 56 6.55 5.67 -0.24
N ASP A 57 6.38 6.35 0.89
CA ASP A 57 5.26 7.23 1.22
C ASP A 57 5.35 8.62 0.60
N ALA A 58 6.53 9.02 0.14
CA ALA A 58 6.80 10.36 -0.40
C ALA A 58 7.43 10.33 -1.80
N MET A 59 6.95 9.45 -2.67
CA MET A 59 7.41 9.36 -4.07
C MET A 59 6.89 10.55 -4.88
N SER A 60 7.78 11.25 -5.60
CA SER A 60 7.44 12.43 -6.42
C SER A 60 6.35 12.15 -7.46
N ASP A 61 5.38 13.04 -7.63
CA ASP A 61 4.34 12.91 -8.67
C ASP A 61 4.89 12.94 -10.09
N SER A 62 6.02 13.62 -10.31
CA SER A 62 6.73 13.56 -11.60
C SER A 62 7.13 12.13 -11.99
N SER A 63 7.29 11.24 -11.02
CA SER A 63 7.61 9.82 -11.26
C SER A 63 6.37 8.93 -11.41
N ILE A 64 5.15 9.47 -11.47
CA ILE A 64 3.95 8.68 -11.81
C ILE A 64 4.03 8.26 -13.28
N GLN A 65 4.46 9.19 -14.15
CA GLN A 65 4.65 8.95 -15.58
C GLN A 65 5.88 8.07 -15.86
N ASP A 66 6.70 7.83 -14.84
CA ASP A 66 7.79 6.85 -14.95
C ASP A 66 7.21 5.44 -14.98
N ARG A 67 7.22 4.86 -16.18
CA ARG A 67 6.72 3.51 -16.46
C ARG A 67 7.76 2.43 -16.15
N LEU A 68 8.92 2.77 -15.59
CA LEU A 68 9.90 1.78 -15.15
C LEU A 68 9.27 0.80 -14.15
N ILE A 69 9.54 -0.49 -14.38
CA ILE A 69 9.01 -1.58 -13.55
C ILE A 69 9.34 -1.41 -12.07
N SER A 70 10.55 -0.92 -11.74
CA SER A 70 10.95 -0.67 -10.36
C SER A 70 10.07 0.39 -9.69
N LYS A 71 9.85 1.54 -10.35
CA LYS A 71 9.05 2.64 -9.81
C LYS A 71 7.58 2.30 -9.68
N GLN A 72 6.99 1.65 -10.68
CA GLN A 72 5.60 1.20 -10.57
C GLN A 72 5.45 0.07 -9.53
N SER A 73 6.44 -0.80 -9.37
CA SER A 73 6.42 -1.83 -8.33
C SER A 73 6.49 -1.24 -6.91
N GLU A 74 7.34 -0.23 -6.70
CA GLU A 74 7.41 0.55 -5.45
C GLU A 74 6.06 1.20 -5.10
N ARG A 75 5.44 1.89 -6.07
CA ARG A 75 4.11 2.51 -5.90
C ARG A 75 3.02 1.51 -5.59
N ARG A 76 3.00 0.38 -6.31
CA ARG A 76 2.04 -0.72 -6.08
C ARG A 76 2.23 -1.31 -4.69
N LEU A 77 3.47 -1.53 -4.26
CA LEU A 77 3.76 -2.06 -2.93
C LEU A 77 3.30 -1.08 -1.84
N PHE A 78 3.65 0.20 -1.95
CA PHE A 78 3.21 1.21 -0.98
C PHE A 78 1.69 1.31 -0.90
N THR A 79 1.00 1.34 -2.06
CA THR A 79 -0.46 1.38 -2.10
C THR A 79 -1.06 0.15 -1.42
N ALA A 80 -0.48 -1.04 -1.60
CA ALA A 80 -0.95 -2.26 -0.96
C ALA A 80 -0.78 -2.22 0.57
N ILE A 81 0.34 -1.68 1.06
CA ILE A 81 0.61 -1.47 2.50
C ILE A 81 -0.38 -0.46 3.07
N TYR A 82 -0.60 0.66 2.38
CA TYR A 82 -1.56 1.69 2.77
C TYR A 82 -2.98 1.10 2.89
N VAL A 83 -3.41 0.32 1.89
CA VAL A 83 -4.72 -0.35 1.91
C VAL A 83 -4.85 -1.31 3.09
N LEU A 84 -3.82 -2.10 3.36
CA LEU A 84 -3.82 -3.04 4.48
C LEU A 84 -3.89 -2.30 5.82
N ASP A 85 -3.13 -1.21 5.97
CA ASP A 85 -3.11 -0.39 7.18
C ASP A 85 -4.49 0.16 7.52
N LYS A 86 -5.18 0.76 6.53
CA LYS A 86 -6.53 1.30 6.74
C LYS A 86 -7.55 0.23 7.02
N ALA A 87 -7.48 -0.90 6.32
CA ALA A 87 -8.39 -2.01 6.55
C ALA A 87 -8.21 -2.56 7.98
N ALA A 88 -6.98 -2.85 8.39
CA ALA A 88 -6.69 -3.40 9.71
C ALA A 88 -7.08 -2.44 10.84
N ALA A 89 -6.76 -1.15 10.68
CA ALA A 89 -7.14 -0.11 11.64
C ALA A 89 -8.66 0.03 11.79
N PHE A 90 -9.37 0.03 10.66
CA PHE A 90 -10.83 0.09 10.62
C PHE A 90 -11.45 -1.11 11.35
N PHE A 91 -11.00 -2.34 11.08
CA PHE A 91 -11.52 -3.52 11.75
C PHE A 91 -11.18 -3.59 13.24
N ALA A 92 -10.00 -3.10 13.63
CA ALA A 92 -9.59 -3.06 15.04
C ALA A 92 -10.16 -1.86 15.82
N GLY A 93 -10.88 -0.94 15.16
CA GLY A 93 -11.44 0.25 15.80
C GLY A 93 -10.38 1.18 16.41
N ARG A 94 -9.19 1.27 15.79
CA ARG A 94 -8.05 2.05 16.28
C ARG A 94 -7.43 2.89 15.17
N SER A 95 -6.67 3.94 15.52
CA SER A 95 -6.03 4.78 14.50
C SER A 95 -5.08 3.98 13.60
N PRO A 96 -5.06 4.25 12.28
CA PRO A 96 -4.08 3.67 11.36
C PRO A 96 -2.65 4.13 11.66
N LEU A 97 -1.65 3.33 11.25
CA LEU A 97 -0.24 3.67 11.44
C LEU A 97 0.23 4.72 10.43
N LEU A 98 -0.28 4.66 9.19
CA LEU A 98 0.07 5.55 8.09
C LEU A 98 -1.00 6.62 7.89
N ALA A 99 -1.02 7.70 8.66
CA ALA A 99 -2.01 8.76 8.44
C ALA A 99 -1.97 9.28 6.98
N SER A 100 -3.12 9.42 6.31
CA SER A 100 -3.12 9.76 4.87
C SER A 100 -2.49 11.10 4.51
N HIS A 101 -2.47 12.07 5.44
CA HIS A 101 -1.76 13.33 5.22
C HIS A 101 -0.24 13.17 5.19
N ARG A 102 0.30 12.02 5.63
CA ARG A 102 1.75 11.72 5.59
C ARG A 102 2.17 11.07 4.27
N GLY A 103 1.26 10.35 3.62
CA GLY A 103 1.53 9.73 2.32
C GLY A 103 1.23 10.69 1.18
N THR A 104 2.25 11.14 0.46
CA THR A 104 2.10 11.94 -0.77
C THR A 104 2.24 11.11 -2.04
N THR A 105 2.62 9.83 -1.94
CA THR A 105 2.72 8.93 -3.10
C THR A 105 1.37 8.75 -3.79
N ALA A 106 1.24 9.25 -5.01
CA ALA A 106 0.09 8.98 -5.85
C ALA A 106 -0.07 7.49 -6.20
N LEU A 107 -1.33 7.11 -6.48
CA LEU A 107 -1.71 5.76 -6.89
C LEU A 107 -0.93 5.31 -8.14
N PRO A 108 -0.60 4.01 -8.25
CA PRO A 108 0.15 3.47 -9.39
C PRO A 108 -0.65 3.59 -10.69
N LEU A 109 0.04 3.61 -11.83
CA LEU A 109 -0.59 3.61 -13.14
C LEU A 109 -1.47 2.38 -13.33
N ASP A 110 -2.66 2.55 -13.90
CA ASP A 110 -3.52 1.44 -14.25
C ASP A 110 -3.10 0.79 -15.57
N ILE A 111 -2.13 -0.13 -15.46
CA ILE A 111 -1.54 -0.84 -16.60
C ILE A 111 -1.36 -2.32 -16.29
N SER A 112 -1.40 -3.15 -17.33
CA SER A 112 -1.16 -4.59 -17.19
C SER A 112 0.29 -4.89 -16.82
N ASN A 113 0.53 -6.06 -16.19
CA ASN A 113 1.89 -6.49 -15.88
C ASN A 113 2.71 -6.78 -17.14
N ALA A 114 2.08 -7.26 -18.22
CA ALA A 114 2.76 -7.53 -19.48
C ALA A 114 3.30 -6.24 -20.13
N ILE A 115 2.50 -5.18 -20.08
CA ILE A 115 2.90 -3.84 -20.52
C ILE A 115 4.06 -3.34 -19.65
N LEU A 116 3.94 -3.46 -18.33
CA LEU A 116 4.97 -2.98 -17.40
C LEU A 116 6.33 -3.68 -17.58
N VAL A 117 6.34 -4.98 -17.87
CA VAL A 117 7.57 -5.76 -18.08
C VAL A 117 8.22 -5.45 -19.43
N ARG A 118 7.43 -5.12 -20.45
CA ARG A 118 7.92 -4.78 -21.79
C ARG A 118 8.34 -3.31 -21.93
N TRP A 119 8.16 -2.50 -20.89
CA TRP A 119 8.49 -1.09 -20.95
C TRP A 119 10.00 -0.87 -21.02
N GLU A 120 10.43 -0.15 -22.06
CA GLU A 120 11.80 0.34 -22.24
C GLU A 120 11.78 1.86 -22.41
N ALA A 121 12.73 2.55 -21.79
CA ALA A 121 12.84 4.01 -21.87
C ALA A 121 13.21 4.41 -23.31
N GLY A 122 12.20 4.82 -24.09
CA GLY A 122 12.34 5.21 -25.50
C GLY A 122 11.15 4.84 -26.39
N ASN A 123 10.32 3.87 -25.98
CA ASN A 123 9.17 3.38 -26.76
C ASN A 123 7.85 4.09 -26.39
N SER A 124 7.85 5.41 -26.17
CA SER A 124 6.67 6.13 -25.65
C SER A 124 5.44 6.08 -26.58
N ALA A 125 5.66 6.13 -27.90
CA ALA A 125 4.58 6.20 -28.89
C ALA A 125 3.70 4.93 -28.96
N GLU A 126 4.30 3.75 -28.80
CA GLU A 126 3.55 2.48 -28.78
C GLU A 126 2.68 2.38 -27.52
N PHE A 127 3.15 2.91 -26.39
CA PHE A 127 2.50 2.79 -25.09
C PHE A 127 1.46 3.86 -24.79
N ASP A 128 1.52 5.04 -25.43
CA ASP A 128 0.44 6.03 -25.32
C ASP A 128 -0.85 5.52 -26.00
N SER A 129 -0.73 4.62 -26.98
CA SER A 129 -1.87 3.93 -27.61
C SER A 129 -2.46 2.78 -26.77
N LEU A 130 -1.75 2.33 -25.72
CA LEU A 130 -2.12 1.14 -24.93
C LEU A 130 -3.19 1.40 -23.86
N GLY A 131 -3.68 2.63 -23.74
CA GLY A 131 -4.78 2.98 -22.83
C GLY A 131 -4.33 2.98 -21.36
N ILE A 132 -3.26 3.70 -21.04
CA ILE A 132 -2.83 3.90 -19.65
C ILE A 132 -3.89 4.72 -18.91
N ASP A 133 -4.35 4.21 -17.77
CA ASP A 133 -5.49 4.79 -17.04
C ASP A 133 -6.76 4.92 -17.93
N ASP A 134 -6.85 4.16 -19.03
CA ASP A 134 -8.05 4.11 -19.86
C ASP A 134 -9.10 3.21 -19.20
N HIS A 135 -9.93 3.85 -18.39
CA HIS A 135 -11.08 3.21 -17.76
C HIS A 135 -12.29 3.10 -18.70
N THR A 136 -12.23 3.64 -19.93
CA THR A 136 -13.36 3.64 -20.86
C THR A 136 -13.46 2.36 -21.68
N SER A 137 -12.34 1.66 -21.91
CA SER A 137 -12.31 0.36 -22.61
C SER A 137 -12.85 -0.82 -21.78
N GLY A 138 -13.23 -0.59 -20.52
CA GLY A 138 -13.77 -1.63 -19.62
C GLY A 138 -12.74 -2.68 -19.19
N ARG A 139 -11.45 -2.47 -19.49
CA ARG A 139 -10.37 -3.38 -19.11
C ARG A 139 -10.08 -3.27 -17.61
N ILE A 140 -9.94 -4.41 -16.95
CA ILE A 140 -9.60 -4.49 -15.53
C ILE A 140 -8.26 -5.19 -15.38
N TYR A 141 -7.29 -4.48 -14.82
CA TYR A 141 -5.98 -5.01 -14.46
C TYR A 141 -5.89 -5.28 -12.96
N PRO A 142 -4.93 -6.09 -12.51
CA PRO A 142 -4.64 -6.23 -11.07
C PRO A 142 -4.42 -4.87 -10.39
N THR A 143 -3.84 -3.92 -11.13
CA THR A 143 -3.59 -2.54 -10.69
C THR A 143 -4.88 -1.73 -10.57
N THR A 144 -5.90 -1.95 -11.42
CA THR A 144 -7.23 -1.33 -11.30
C THR A 144 -7.83 -1.63 -9.94
N SER A 145 -7.82 -2.91 -9.54
CA SER A 145 -8.34 -3.34 -8.24
C SER A 145 -7.55 -2.71 -7.08
N LEU A 146 -6.22 -2.63 -7.20
CA LEU A 146 -5.37 -2.01 -6.19
C LEU A 146 -5.65 -0.50 -6.05
N ARG A 147 -5.81 0.22 -7.15
CA ARG A 147 -6.16 1.65 -7.18
C ARG A 147 -7.52 1.90 -6.52
N ALA A 148 -8.54 1.14 -6.91
CA ALA A 148 -9.87 1.23 -6.32
C ALA A 148 -9.82 0.99 -4.80
N ARG A 149 -9.06 -0.02 -4.35
CA ARG A 149 -8.85 -0.28 -2.92
C ARG A 149 -8.11 0.85 -2.22
N GLY A 150 -7.16 1.51 -2.88
CA GLY A 150 -6.47 2.70 -2.37
C GLY A 150 -7.43 3.87 -2.11
N LEU A 151 -8.34 4.13 -3.05
CA LEU A 151 -9.41 5.13 -2.89
C LEU A 151 -10.34 4.76 -1.72
N ILE A 152 -10.81 3.50 -1.66
CA ILE A 152 -11.64 3.00 -0.56
C ILE A 152 -10.91 3.10 0.79
N ALA A 153 -9.61 2.86 0.82
CA ALA A 153 -8.81 2.97 2.04
C ALA A 153 -8.80 4.40 2.61
N ARG A 154 -8.76 5.42 1.74
CA ARG A 154 -8.91 6.82 2.19
C ARG A 154 -10.28 7.07 2.81
N ILE A 155 -11.36 6.62 2.15
CA ILE A 155 -12.73 6.73 2.68
C ILE A 155 -12.85 6.02 4.05
N ARG A 156 -12.25 4.84 4.19
CA ARG A 156 -12.23 4.11 5.47
C ARG A 156 -11.56 4.90 6.59
N GLU A 157 -10.47 5.58 6.30
CA GLU A 157 -9.81 6.43 7.29
C GLU A 157 -10.69 7.60 7.72
N ASP A 158 -11.33 8.27 6.77
CA ASP A 158 -12.22 9.41 7.07
C ASP A 158 -13.40 8.96 7.95
N ILE A 159 -14.04 7.83 7.62
CA ILE A 159 -15.11 7.23 8.43
C ILE A 159 -14.60 6.88 9.83
N LEU A 160 -13.43 6.25 9.92
CA LEU A 160 -12.85 5.84 11.20
C LEU A 160 -12.48 7.04 12.07
N ALA A 161 -11.96 8.12 11.47
CA ALA A 161 -11.65 9.36 12.19
C ALA A 161 -12.92 9.97 12.80
N ILE A 162 -14.04 9.99 12.07
CA ILE A 162 -15.34 10.44 12.59
C ILE A 162 -15.78 9.55 13.78
N ALA A 163 -15.74 8.22 13.61
CA ALA A 163 -16.15 7.28 14.64
C ALA A 163 -15.31 7.40 15.92
N LEU A 164 -13.98 7.54 15.80
CA LEU A 164 -13.08 7.72 16.93
C LEU A 164 -13.33 9.05 17.65
N ASN A 165 -13.57 10.14 16.91
CA ASN A 165 -13.88 11.44 17.50
C ASN A 165 -15.21 11.43 18.26
N MET A 166 -16.23 10.74 17.76
CA MET A 166 -17.51 10.57 18.47
C MET A 166 -17.31 9.82 19.79
N ARG A 167 -16.52 8.74 19.78
CA ARG A 167 -16.19 7.98 20.99
C ARG A 167 -15.46 8.82 22.03
N GLN A 168 -14.53 9.69 21.61
CA GLN A 168 -13.80 10.58 22.51
C GLN A 168 -14.68 11.68 23.12
N ARG A 169 -15.72 12.13 22.42
CA ARG A 169 -16.68 13.13 22.91
C ARG A 169 -17.72 12.55 23.88
N ASN A 170 -17.93 11.23 23.89
CA ASN A 170 -18.82 10.52 24.80
C ASN A 170 -18.14 9.77 25.97
N PRO A 171 -17.37 10.41 26.89
CA PRO A 171 -17.03 9.76 28.15
C PRO A 171 -18.06 10.00 29.28
N LEU A 172 -19.05 10.91 29.13
CA LEU A 172 -19.82 11.46 30.27
C LEU A 172 -21.35 11.58 30.10
N GLU A 173 -21.99 11.06 29.04
CA GLU A 173 -23.47 11.08 28.92
C GLU A 173 -24.16 9.78 29.42
N LEU A 174 -23.46 8.95 30.22
CA LEU A 174 -23.99 7.67 30.72
C LEU A 174 -23.80 7.48 32.24
N MET A 175 -23.74 8.56 33.02
CA MET A 175 -23.89 8.50 34.48
C MET A 175 -25.06 9.36 34.96
#